data_AF-A0A6B0SX02-F1
#
_entry.id   AF-A0A6B0SX02-F1
#
_cell.length_a   1.000
_cell.length_b   1.000
_cell.length_c   1.000
_cell.angle_alpha   90.00
_cell.angle_beta   90.00
_cell.angle_gamma   90.00
#
_symmetry.space_group_name_H-M   'P 1'
#
loop_
_entity.id
_entity.type
_entity.pdbx_description
1 polymer ?
#
loop_
_entity_poly.entity_id
_entity_poly.type
_entity_poly.pdbx_seq_one_letter_code
_entity_poly.pdbx_strand_id
1 'polypeptide(L)'
;MSRRARALLVAVALVVVFAGCSTILPGGTTERTVPDGYGEVGGISYDDDINVDPEDGLSEAELERHVNRTMARIEAVRKLNYDHPVDVRVISREEYRSQRDARHPTNPAWNNQIWRALFLVGNDRDATEAVDEAFGEAAQGFYRPGTNEIVVLSDSETTTVDQQTLVHELTHALQDQRFGLEVGQSTRDEQAAYNTLIEGEADLVAHLYLSEWCKQWDCLRPEEAAGAEAEDPPDLPEEIALVVAQPYRQGPSYVQELKQSGGWEAVNERHRNPPRTTARIIDDDGVSKPTEITVPDRSTAEWNRFDQEPTGDTLGAASLYAMLAANGVADNEDPRSYAHPAVEGWTGDRIVPYRNGGEYGYVWELAWESPAEAEEFADAFRRVLDRNGGLARGTNDFVIEAGAFEGAYRLTVDGNRVRIVGGPDRAALDQIHAR
;
A
#
# COMPACT_ATOMS: atom_id res chain seq x y z
N MET A 1 26.27 -13.61 -5.80
CA MET A 1 25.53 -12.33 -5.73
C MET A 1 26.24 -11.31 -6.62
N SER A 2 25.67 -10.99 -7.78
CA SER A 2 26.28 -10.06 -8.74
C SER A 2 25.92 -8.62 -8.37
N ARG A 3 26.77 -7.66 -8.77
CA ARG A 3 26.67 -6.21 -8.50
C ARG A 3 25.42 -5.52 -9.11
N ARG A 4 24.36 -6.26 -9.45
CA ARG A 4 23.13 -5.78 -10.10
C ARG A 4 21.97 -5.47 -9.14
N ALA A 5 22.15 -5.57 -7.83
CA ALA A 5 21.10 -5.34 -6.83
C ALA A 5 21.12 -3.94 -6.18
N ARG A 6 21.57 -2.90 -6.89
CA ARG A 6 21.65 -1.53 -6.34
C ARG A 6 21.04 -0.50 -7.30
N ALA A 7 19.76 -0.63 -7.56
CA ALA A 7 18.88 0.42 -8.06
C ALA A 7 17.45 -0.13 -8.01
N LEU A 8 16.88 -0.24 -6.81
CA LEU A 8 15.45 -0.46 -6.62
C LEU A 8 14.98 0.66 -5.70
N LEU A 9 13.83 1.22 -6.05
CA LEU A 9 13.09 2.22 -5.27
C LEU A 9 13.26 1.94 -3.78
N VAL A 10 13.94 2.85 -3.07
CA VAL A 10 13.92 2.88 -1.61
C VAL A 10 12.58 3.51 -1.21
N ALA A 11 11.48 2.89 -1.62
CA ALA A 11 10.30 2.84 -0.78
C ALA A 11 10.63 1.73 0.22
N VAL A 12 11.28 2.18 1.29
CA VAL A 12 11.39 1.53 2.60
C VAL A 12 10.72 0.14 2.63
N ALA A 13 11.55 -0.91 2.65
CA ALA A 13 11.16 -2.30 2.94
C ALA A 13 10.71 -2.44 4.40
N LEU A 14 9.68 -1.69 4.77
CA LEU A 14 9.00 -1.76 6.04
C LEU A 14 7.55 -2.06 5.73
N VAL A 15 7.06 -3.09 6.38
CA VAL A 15 5.62 -3.19 6.59
C VAL A 15 5.30 -2.25 7.76
N VAL A 16 4.33 -1.35 7.58
CA VAL A 16 4.05 -0.26 8.52
C VAL A 16 2.60 -0.36 9.01
N VAL A 17 2.36 -0.23 10.30
CA VAL A 17 1.00 -0.04 10.83
C VAL A 17 0.59 1.42 10.73
N PHE A 18 -0.58 1.69 10.15
CA PHE A 18 -1.20 3.03 10.10
C PHE A 18 -2.25 3.21 11.21
N ALA A 19 -2.27 4.38 11.85
CA ALA A 19 -3.38 4.78 12.71
C ALA A 19 -4.71 4.86 11.93
N GLY A 20 -5.81 4.42 12.55
CA GLY A 20 -7.18 4.61 12.04
C GLY A 20 -7.67 3.63 10.94
N CYS A 21 -6.90 2.62 10.54
CA CYS A 21 -7.33 1.65 9.50
C CYS A 21 -8.07 0.41 10.03
N SER A 22 -8.47 0.39 11.31
CA SER A 22 -9.17 -0.74 11.92
C SER A 22 -10.55 -0.96 11.28
N THR A 23 -10.70 -2.08 10.57
CA THR A 23 -12.00 -2.49 10.00
C THR A 23 -12.83 -3.29 11.00
N ILE A 24 -14.08 -2.89 11.22
CA ILE A 24 -15.01 -3.62 12.10
C ILE A 24 -15.65 -4.76 11.31
N LEU A 25 -15.17 -5.99 11.51
CA LEU A 25 -15.80 -7.20 10.97
C LEU A 25 -16.74 -7.84 12.02
N PRO A 26 -17.94 -8.33 11.62
CA PRO A 26 -18.87 -8.95 12.56
C PRO A 26 -18.27 -10.22 13.20
N GLY A 27 -18.11 -10.21 14.53
CA GLY A 27 -17.53 -11.31 15.29
C GLY A 27 -18.53 -12.42 15.63
N GLY A 28 -18.07 -13.68 15.60
CA GLY A 28 -18.84 -14.85 16.05
C GLY A 28 -18.67 -15.14 17.55
N THR A 29 -19.75 -15.59 18.22
CA THR A 29 -19.82 -15.79 19.69
C THR A 29 -19.62 -17.23 20.16
N THR A 30 -18.85 -18.05 19.45
CA THR A 30 -18.56 -19.42 19.89
C THR A 30 -17.39 -19.46 20.86
N GLU A 31 -17.49 -20.26 21.93
CA GLU A 31 -16.36 -20.63 22.78
C GLU A 31 -15.28 -21.28 21.91
N ARG A 32 -14.04 -20.76 21.95
CA ARG A 32 -12.94 -21.18 21.07
C ARG A 32 -11.96 -21.99 21.89
N THR A 33 -11.54 -23.14 21.38
CA THR A 33 -10.46 -23.94 21.99
C THR A 33 -9.17 -23.72 21.21
N VAL A 34 -8.05 -23.56 21.92
CA VAL A 34 -6.73 -23.55 21.30
C VAL A 34 -6.45 -24.96 20.76
N PRO A 35 -6.17 -25.14 19.45
CA PRO A 35 -5.90 -26.46 18.91
C PRO A 35 -4.56 -27.02 19.38
N ASP A 36 -4.45 -28.34 19.48
CA ASP A 36 -3.18 -29.01 19.82
C ASP A 36 -2.05 -28.59 18.87
N GLY A 37 -0.88 -28.30 19.44
CA GLY A 37 0.33 -27.96 18.69
C GLY A 37 0.52 -26.47 18.37
N TYR A 38 -0.33 -25.60 18.89
CA TYR A 38 -0.21 -24.14 18.84
C TYR A 38 -0.25 -23.55 20.24
N GLY A 39 0.32 -22.36 20.43
CA GLY A 39 0.12 -21.61 21.66
C GLY A 39 1.25 -21.73 22.67
N GLU A 40 2.47 -22.00 22.21
CA GLU A 40 3.66 -22.01 23.05
C GLU A 40 4.86 -21.46 22.28
N VAL A 41 5.39 -20.31 22.73
CA VAL A 41 6.55 -19.65 22.11
C VAL A 41 7.52 -19.21 23.20
N GLY A 42 8.82 -19.46 23.02
CA GLY A 42 9.84 -19.05 23.99
C GLY A 42 9.67 -19.69 25.38
N GLY A 43 8.97 -20.83 25.48
CA GLY A 43 8.64 -21.48 26.74
C GLY A 43 7.50 -20.81 27.52
N ILE A 44 6.72 -19.95 26.86
CA ILE A 44 5.52 -19.30 27.41
C ILE A 44 4.29 -19.76 26.63
N SER A 45 3.29 -20.25 27.36
CA SER A 45 2.00 -20.65 26.82
C SER A 45 1.03 -19.46 26.69
N TYR A 46 0.04 -19.59 25.80
CA TYR A 46 -0.93 -18.52 25.50
C TYR A 46 -1.75 -18.04 26.73
N ASP A 47 -1.92 -18.90 27.74
CA ASP A 47 -2.67 -18.67 28.98
C ASP A 47 -1.80 -18.49 30.22
N ASP A 48 -0.48 -18.43 30.06
CA ASP A 48 0.42 -18.14 31.17
C ASP A 48 0.15 -16.76 31.77
N ASP A 49 0.16 -16.72 33.10
CA ASP A 49 0.26 -15.47 33.85
C ASP A 49 1.72 -14.98 33.80
N ILE A 50 1.94 -13.93 33.02
CA ILE A 50 3.28 -13.38 32.76
C ILE A 50 3.68 -12.31 33.78
N ASN A 51 2.79 -11.95 34.73
CA ASN A 51 2.99 -10.95 35.77
C ASN A 51 3.67 -9.69 35.21
N VAL A 52 2.95 -9.00 34.32
CA VAL A 52 3.40 -7.78 33.64
C VAL A 52 2.50 -6.64 34.08
N ASP A 53 3.11 -5.57 34.58
CA ASP A 53 2.45 -4.31 34.89
C ASP A 53 2.82 -3.29 33.80
N PRO A 54 1.88 -2.87 32.94
CA PRO A 54 2.17 -1.86 31.92
C PRO A 54 2.20 -0.42 32.48
N GLU A 55 1.77 -0.18 33.72
CA GLU A 55 1.59 1.18 34.27
C GLU A 55 2.90 1.90 34.60
N ASP A 56 3.97 1.17 34.93
CA ASP A 56 5.30 1.75 35.23
C ASP A 56 6.30 1.64 34.07
N GLY A 57 5.85 1.10 32.94
CA GLY A 57 6.64 0.85 31.74
C GLY A 57 7.34 -0.51 31.77
N LEU A 58 7.34 -1.21 30.64
CA LEU A 58 7.86 -2.57 30.55
C LEU A 58 9.39 -2.60 30.63
N SER A 59 9.94 -3.39 31.57
CA SER A 59 11.34 -3.80 31.51
C SER A 59 11.60 -4.72 30.31
N GLU A 60 12.86 -4.88 29.91
CA GLU A 60 13.25 -5.77 28.80
C GLU A 60 12.73 -7.21 28.98
N ALA A 61 12.80 -7.73 30.21
CA ALA A 61 12.31 -9.06 30.54
C ALA A 61 10.76 -9.14 30.55
N GLU A 62 10.05 -8.08 30.94
CA GLU A 62 8.59 -8.02 30.87
C GLU A 62 8.11 -7.91 29.43
N LEU A 63 8.79 -7.10 28.62
CA LEU A 63 8.55 -6.98 27.19
C LEU A 63 8.76 -8.33 26.49
N GLU A 64 9.86 -9.03 26.76
CA GLU A 64 10.12 -10.37 26.19
C GLU A 64 9.01 -11.37 26.56
N ARG A 65 8.57 -11.42 27.84
CA ARG A 65 7.46 -12.29 28.25
C ARG A 65 6.14 -11.91 27.58
N HIS A 66 5.88 -10.61 27.45
CA HIS A 66 4.69 -10.09 26.78
C HIS A 66 4.65 -10.43 25.29
N VAL A 67 5.79 -10.27 24.60
CA VAL A 67 5.97 -10.62 23.20
C VAL A 67 5.77 -12.12 22.99
N ASN A 68 6.46 -12.97 23.74
CA ASN A 68 6.34 -14.42 23.62
C ASN A 68 4.90 -14.91 23.90
N ARG A 69 4.20 -14.36 24.91
CA ARG A 69 2.78 -14.68 25.13
C ARG A 69 1.89 -14.21 23.97
N THR A 70 2.19 -13.05 23.40
CA THR A 70 1.44 -12.52 22.25
C THR A 70 1.65 -13.38 21.02
N MET A 71 2.89 -13.82 20.75
CA MET A 71 3.21 -14.78 19.69
C MET A 71 2.47 -16.10 19.87
N ALA A 72 2.51 -16.70 21.06
CA ALA A 72 1.76 -17.92 21.37
C ALA A 72 0.25 -17.75 21.07
N ARG A 73 -0.34 -16.64 21.47
CA ARG A 73 -1.74 -16.33 21.15
C ARG A 73 -1.99 -16.15 19.65
N ILE A 74 -1.07 -15.53 18.91
CA ILE A 74 -1.14 -15.44 17.44
C ILE A 74 -1.12 -16.82 16.80
N GLU A 75 -0.28 -17.76 17.27
CA GLU A 75 -0.29 -19.14 16.78
C GLU A 75 -1.67 -19.79 16.91
N ALA A 76 -2.35 -19.56 18.04
CA ALA A 76 -3.70 -20.07 18.28
C ALA A 76 -4.76 -19.45 17.36
N VAL A 77 -4.69 -18.13 17.13
CA VAL A 77 -5.59 -17.40 16.22
C VAL A 77 -5.39 -17.86 14.78
N ARG A 78 -4.13 -17.86 14.33
CA ARG A 78 -3.72 -18.06 12.94
C ARG A 78 -3.56 -19.52 12.54
N LYS A 79 -3.45 -20.41 13.52
CA LYS A 79 -3.14 -21.84 13.36
C LYS A 79 -1.88 -22.04 12.52
N LEU A 80 -0.83 -21.30 12.87
CA LEU A 80 0.47 -21.35 12.22
C LEU A 80 1.55 -20.99 13.26
N ASN A 81 2.57 -21.84 13.39
CA ASN A 81 3.61 -21.66 14.40
C ASN A 81 4.72 -20.73 13.92
N TYR A 82 5.34 -20.04 14.87
CA TYR A 82 6.61 -19.36 14.64
C TYR A 82 7.74 -20.40 14.56
N ASP A 83 8.78 -20.11 13.80
CA ASP A 83 10.01 -20.90 13.76
C ASP A 83 10.98 -20.51 14.90
N HIS A 84 10.95 -19.24 15.31
CA HIS A 84 11.76 -18.72 16.41
C HIS A 84 11.11 -17.46 17.05
N PRO A 85 11.44 -17.14 18.32
CA PRO A 85 11.08 -15.88 18.97
C PRO A 85 11.54 -14.65 18.17
N VAL A 86 10.87 -13.51 18.39
CA VAL A 86 11.13 -12.26 17.66
C VAL A 86 11.50 -11.15 18.65
N ASP A 87 12.52 -10.37 18.31
CA ASP A 87 12.96 -9.23 19.12
C ASP A 87 12.11 -7.99 18.78
N VAL A 88 11.61 -7.31 19.81
CA VAL A 88 10.84 -6.07 19.69
C VAL A 88 11.59 -4.94 20.35
N ARG A 89 11.80 -3.84 19.61
CA ARG A 89 12.39 -2.60 20.12
C ARG A 89 11.34 -1.50 20.14
N VAL A 90 11.29 -0.73 21.21
CA VAL A 90 10.43 0.46 21.31
C VAL A 90 11.30 1.70 21.12
N ILE A 91 10.90 2.62 20.24
CA ILE A 91 11.60 3.89 20.00
C ILE A 91 10.62 5.06 20.01
N SER A 92 11.14 6.28 20.22
CA SER A 92 10.33 7.49 20.09
C SER A 92 10.09 7.86 18.63
N ARG A 93 9.01 8.61 18.38
CA ARG A 93 8.72 9.17 17.05
C ARG A 93 9.80 10.15 16.58
N GLU A 94 10.45 10.86 17.50
CA GLU A 94 11.61 11.71 17.18
C GLU A 94 12.79 10.89 16.65
N GLU A 95 13.11 9.77 17.32
CA GLU A 95 14.15 8.85 16.85
C GLU A 95 13.79 8.31 15.45
N TYR A 96 12.54 7.91 15.25
CA TYR A 96 12.06 7.42 13.95
C TYR A 96 12.21 8.45 12.82
N ARG A 97 11.76 9.70 13.03
CA ARG A 97 11.90 10.79 12.05
C ARG A 97 13.37 11.02 11.69
N SER A 98 14.26 11.06 12.69
CA SER A 98 15.71 11.26 12.45
C SER A 98 16.35 10.15 11.60
N GLN A 99 15.90 8.89 11.75
CA GLN A 99 16.38 7.76 10.96
C GLN A 99 15.87 7.77 9.52
N ARG A 100 14.70 8.38 9.30
CA ARG A 100 14.05 8.49 7.99
C ARG A 100 14.66 9.57 7.11
N ASP A 101 14.94 10.74 7.67
CA ASP A 101 15.47 11.91 6.93
C ASP A 101 16.82 11.63 6.23
N ALA A 102 17.51 10.55 6.62
CA ALA A 102 18.74 10.09 5.99
C ALA A 102 18.54 9.34 4.65
N ARG A 103 17.30 9.11 4.20
CA ARG A 103 16.98 8.38 2.95
C ARG A 103 16.48 9.36 1.89
N HIS A 104 17.13 9.37 0.73
CA HIS A 104 16.66 10.11 -0.43
C HIS A 104 16.33 9.15 -1.58
N PRO A 105 15.19 9.34 -2.27
CA PRO A 105 14.83 8.51 -3.41
C PRO A 105 15.87 8.64 -4.52
N THR A 106 16.10 7.54 -5.22
CA THR A 106 16.81 7.59 -6.50
C THR A 106 15.85 8.23 -7.51
N ASN A 107 16.09 9.49 -7.90
CA ASN A 107 15.40 10.23 -8.97
C ASN A 107 13.97 10.75 -8.63
N PRO A 108 13.84 11.75 -7.74
CA PRO A 108 12.55 12.33 -7.35
C PRO A 108 11.75 12.91 -8.54
N ALA A 109 12.42 13.53 -9.52
CA ALA A 109 11.76 14.08 -10.71
C ALA A 109 11.05 13.00 -11.55
N TRP A 110 11.59 11.78 -11.62
CA TRP A 110 10.92 10.65 -12.28
C TRP A 110 9.66 10.24 -11.52
N ASN A 111 9.75 10.14 -10.19
CA ASN A 111 8.61 9.80 -9.32
C ASN A 111 7.50 10.87 -9.41
N ASN A 112 7.87 12.15 -9.41
CA ASN A 112 6.92 13.26 -9.53
C ASN A 112 6.10 13.18 -10.83
N GLN A 113 6.67 12.68 -11.94
CA GLN A 113 5.90 12.50 -13.17
C GLN A 113 4.82 11.41 -13.05
N ILE A 114 5.04 10.38 -12.25
CA ILE A 114 4.01 9.35 -12.03
C ILE A 114 2.86 9.90 -11.19
N TRP A 115 3.17 10.58 -10.08
CA TRP A 115 2.14 11.16 -9.21
C TRP A 115 1.36 12.29 -9.90
N ARG A 116 2.04 13.06 -10.77
CA ARG A 116 1.41 14.04 -11.65
C ARG A 116 0.49 13.39 -12.67
N ALA A 117 0.89 12.26 -13.26
CA ALA A 117 0.05 11.55 -14.23
C ALA A 117 -1.25 11.00 -13.60
N LEU A 118 -1.21 10.65 -12.31
CA LEU A 118 -2.37 10.25 -11.52
C LEU A 118 -3.22 11.42 -11.02
N PHE A 119 -2.86 12.67 -11.31
CA PHE A 119 -3.56 13.85 -10.77
C PHE A 119 -3.69 13.83 -9.24
N LEU A 120 -2.66 13.35 -8.54
CA LEU A 120 -2.63 13.27 -7.07
C LEU A 120 -1.65 14.27 -6.46
N VAL A 121 -0.45 14.40 -7.05
CA VAL A 121 0.54 15.41 -6.65
C VAL A 121 1.02 16.17 -7.88
N GLY A 122 0.81 17.48 -7.91
CA GLY A 122 1.14 18.35 -9.03
C GLY A 122 2.57 18.92 -8.98
N ASN A 123 2.82 19.94 -9.79
CA ASN A 123 4.12 20.63 -9.89
C ASN A 123 4.48 21.48 -8.67
N ASP A 124 3.51 21.72 -7.78
CA ASP A 124 3.63 22.58 -6.61
C ASP A 124 4.21 21.88 -5.38
N ARG A 125 4.35 20.54 -5.43
CA ARG A 125 4.90 19.73 -4.33
C ARG A 125 5.76 18.57 -4.85
N ASP A 126 6.79 18.21 -4.11
CA ASP A 126 7.53 16.97 -4.37
C ASP A 126 6.75 15.76 -3.85
N ALA A 127 6.50 14.78 -4.71
CA ALA A 127 5.68 13.63 -4.36
C ALA A 127 6.40 12.67 -3.41
N THR A 128 7.74 12.62 -3.43
CA THR A 128 8.45 11.83 -2.43
C THR A 128 8.33 12.48 -1.06
N GLU A 129 8.53 13.79 -0.95
CA GLU A 129 8.32 14.49 0.32
C GLU A 129 6.88 14.33 0.84
N ALA A 130 5.89 14.41 -0.06
CA ALA A 130 4.48 14.26 0.31
C ALA A 130 4.13 12.86 0.83
N VAL A 131 4.62 11.82 0.17
CA VAL A 131 4.47 10.43 0.63
C VAL A 131 5.27 10.23 1.92
N ASP A 132 6.45 10.84 2.02
CA ASP A 132 7.31 10.68 3.18
C ASP A 132 6.69 11.28 4.44
N GLU A 133 6.11 12.48 4.34
CA GLU A 133 5.33 13.11 5.38
C GLU A 133 4.14 12.23 5.80
N ALA A 134 3.41 11.69 4.82
CA ALA A 134 2.27 10.80 5.07
C ALA A 134 2.65 9.59 5.93
N PHE A 135 3.69 8.84 5.54
CA PHE A 135 4.16 7.68 6.33
C PHE A 135 4.83 8.09 7.65
N GLY A 136 5.46 9.27 7.71
CA GLY A 136 6.18 9.74 8.89
C GLY A 136 5.26 10.07 10.06
N GLU A 137 4.11 10.68 9.76
CA GLU A 137 3.10 11.00 10.77
C GLU A 137 2.25 9.79 11.15
N ALA A 138 2.00 8.89 10.20
CA ALA A 138 1.00 7.85 10.36
C ALA A 138 1.49 6.51 10.92
N ALA A 139 2.80 6.24 10.85
CA ALA A 139 3.37 4.99 11.34
C ALA A 139 3.17 4.86 12.86
N GLN A 140 2.78 3.66 13.31
CA GLN A 140 2.70 3.25 14.72
C GLN A 140 3.72 2.15 15.06
N GLY A 141 4.17 1.42 14.05
CA GLY A 141 5.20 0.40 14.15
C GLY A 141 5.67 0.01 12.76
N PHE A 142 6.73 -0.79 12.73
CA PHE A 142 7.12 -1.49 11.53
C PHE A 142 7.91 -2.77 11.78
N TYR A 143 7.78 -3.70 10.85
CA TYR A 143 8.60 -4.89 10.73
C TYR A 143 9.64 -4.73 9.61
N ARG A 144 10.87 -5.17 9.87
CA ARG A 144 11.98 -5.20 8.90
C ARG A 144 12.26 -6.64 8.42
N PRO A 145 11.80 -7.02 7.22
CA PRO A 145 12.16 -8.29 6.62
C PRO A 145 13.69 -8.44 6.50
N GLY A 146 14.21 -9.61 6.88
CA GLY A 146 15.62 -9.97 6.78
C GLY A 146 16.52 -9.58 7.96
N THR A 147 16.12 -8.63 8.82
CA THR A 147 16.75 -8.44 10.14
C THR A 147 15.92 -8.98 11.30
N ASN A 148 14.69 -9.43 11.03
CA ASN A 148 13.73 -9.97 12.01
C ASN A 148 13.53 -9.02 13.20
N GLU A 149 13.57 -7.72 12.94
CA GLU A 149 13.43 -6.67 13.95
C GLU A 149 12.04 -6.05 13.81
N ILE A 150 11.28 -6.04 14.91
CA ILE A 150 10.08 -5.21 15.05
C ILE A 150 10.46 -3.95 15.79
N VAL A 151 9.99 -2.82 15.28
CA VAL A 151 10.08 -1.53 15.96
C VAL A 151 8.68 -1.01 16.22
N VAL A 152 8.32 -0.80 17.48
CA VAL A 152 7.08 -0.13 17.88
C VAL A 152 7.39 1.31 18.26
N LEU A 153 6.57 2.25 17.79
CA LEU A 153 6.70 3.65 18.13
C LEU A 153 5.90 3.92 19.40
N SER A 154 6.52 4.58 20.38
CA SER A 154 5.84 5.04 21.59
C SER A 154 6.21 6.50 21.84
N ASP A 155 5.18 7.33 22.04
CA ASP A 155 5.31 8.74 22.38
C ASP A 155 5.33 8.97 23.91
N SER A 156 5.29 7.89 24.70
CA SER A 156 5.38 7.92 26.17
C SER A 156 6.83 7.95 26.66
N GLU A 157 7.08 8.64 27.78
CA GLU A 157 8.35 8.57 28.53
C GLU A 157 8.56 7.18 29.17
N THR A 158 7.48 6.41 29.35
CA THR A 158 7.51 5.00 29.80
C THR A 158 7.32 4.07 28.61
N THR A 159 8.09 2.98 28.56
CA THR A 159 7.99 1.98 27.50
C THR A 159 6.63 1.27 27.54
N THR A 160 5.71 1.72 26.70
CA THR A 160 4.42 1.08 26.46
C THR A 160 4.36 0.54 25.04
N VAL A 161 3.55 -0.50 24.84
CA VAL A 161 3.33 -1.12 23.54
C VAL A 161 1.83 -1.24 23.33
N ASP A 162 1.32 -0.65 22.25
CA ASP A 162 -0.06 -0.85 21.86
C ASP A 162 -0.27 -2.31 21.41
N GLN A 163 -1.25 -2.99 22.00
CA GLN A 163 -1.49 -4.41 21.78
C GLN A 163 -1.89 -4.70 20.33
N GLN A 164 -2.65 -3.80 19.69
CA GLN A 164 -3.06 -3.98 18.30
C GLN A 164 -1.84 -3.92 17.37
N THR A 165 -1.02 -2.88 17.53
CA THR A 165 0.22 -2.68 16.79
C THR A 165 1.16 -3.86 16.99
N LEU A 166 1.35 -4.33 18.23
CA LEU A 166 2.20 -5.48 18.51
C LEU A 166 1.72 -6.75 17.79
N VAL A 167 0.41 -7.03 17.80
CA VAL A 167 -0.15 -8.21 17.13
C VAL A 167 0.01 -8.12 15.62
N HIS A 168 -0.19 -6.92 15.05
CA HIS A 168 0.03 -6.66 13.63
C HIS A 168 1.48 -6.93 13.23
N GLU A 169 2.43 -6.31 13.93
CA GLU A 169 3.86 -6.45 13.61
C GLU A 169 4.38 -7.88 13.83
N LEU A 170 3.93 -8.55 14.89
CA LEU A 170 4.26 -9.96 15.11
C LEU A 170 3.65 -10.87 14.04
N THR A 171 2.53 -10.48 13.42
CA THR A 171 1.97 -11.21 12.29
C THR A 171 2.87 -11.09 11.05
N HIS A 172 3.50 -9.93 10.81
CA HIS A 172 4.52 -9.82 9.75
C HIS A 172 5.74 -10.70 10.01
N ALA A 173 6.22 -10.76 11.25
CA ALA A 173 7.29 -11.67 11.60
C ALA A 173 6.89 -13.15 11.35
N LEU A 174 5.63 -13.52 11.64
CA LEU A 174 5.11 -14.86 11.32
C LEU A 174 5.09 -15.09 9.79
N GLN A 175 4.61 -14.14 9.02
CA GLN A 175 4.57 -14.23 7.56
C GLN A 175 5.98 -14.39 6.97
N ASP A 176 6.95 -13.61 7.43
CA ASP A 176 8.34 -13.68 6.95
C ASP A 176 8.99 -15.02 7.29
N GLN A 177 8.85 -15.49 8.54
CA GLN A 177 9.40 -16.79 8.93
C GLN A 177 8.82 -17.94 8.11
N ARG A 178 7.52 -17.88 7.76
CA ARG A 178 6.79 -19.00 7.16
C ARG A 178 6.76 -18.99 5.65
N PHE A 179 6.80 -17.82 5.03
CA PHE A 179 6.66 -17.66 3.59
C PHE A 179 7.82 -16.89 2.96
N GLY A 180 8.56 -16.10 3.74
CA GLY A 180 9.57 -15.16 3.27
C GLY A 180 8.91 -13.95 2.62
N LEU A 181 8.94 -12.80 3.29
CA LEU A 181 8.41 -11.56 2.75
C LEU A 181 9.36 -11.02 1.68
N GLU A 182 8.81 -10.82 0.49
CA GLU A 182 9.54 -10.28 -0.65
C GLU A 182 9.55 -8.76 -0.60
N VAL A 183 10.71 -8.17 -0.85
CA VAL A 183 10.89 -6.71 -0.88
C VAL A 183 11.19 -6.25 -2.31
N GLY A 184 10.57 -5.15 -2.73
CA GLY A 184 10.83 -4.54 -4.02
C GLY A 184 10.25 -5.33 -5.19
N GLN A 185 8.92 -5.41 -5.23
CA GLN A 185 8.19 -5.95 -6.38
C GLN A 185 8.50 -5.16 -7.66
N SER A 186 8.25 -5.75 -8.83
CA SER A 186 8.75 -5.20 -10.10
C SER A 186 8.08 -3.88 -10.50
N THR A 187 6.86 -3.65 -10.00
CA THR A 187 6.01 -2.51 -10.33
C THR A 187 5.21 -2.05 -9.11
N ARG A 188 4.67 -0.82 -9.15
CA ARG A 188 3.78 -0.34 -8.08
C ARG A 188 2.49 -1.16 -7.97
N ASP A 189 1.91 -1.61 -9.08
CA ASP A 189 0.72 -2.46 -9.05
C ASP A 189 0.99 -3.81 -8.37
N GLU A 190 2.09 -4.46 -8.73
CA GLU A 190 2.49 -5.74 -8.12
C GLU A 190 2.79 -5.55 -6.63
N GLN A 191 3.44 -4.44 -6.24
CA GLN A 191 3.67 -4.12 -4.83
C GLN A 191 2.37 -3.88 -4.06
N ALA A 192 1.44 -3.11 -4.61
CA ALA A 192 0.15 -2.83 -3.97
C ALA A 192 -0.68 -4.11 -3.83
N ALA A 193 -0.67 -4.96 -4.86
CA ALA A 193 -1.35 -6.25 -4.81
C ALA A 193 -0.76 -7.17 -3.75
N TYR A 194 0.57 -7.30 -3.72
CA TYR A 194 1.29 -8.07 -2.72
C TYR A 194 0.97 -7.56 -1.30
N ASN A 195 1.10 -6.25 -1.06
CA ASN A 195 0.83 -5.63 0.23
C ASN A 195 -0.61 -5.84 0.69
N THR A 196 -1.58 -5.89 -0.23
CA THR A 196 -2.97 -6.16 0.15
C THR A 196 -3.14 -7.51 0.86
N LEU A 197 -2.39 -8.53 0.46
CA LEU A 197 -2.37 -9.83 1.15
C LEU A 197 -1.65 -9.72 2.51
N ILE A 198 -0.48 -9.07 2.53
CA ILE A 198 0.40 -8.97 3.70
C ILE A 198 -0.26 -8.17 4.82
N GLU A 199 -0.66 -6.93 4.53
CA GLU A 199 -1.32 -6.02 5.48
C GLU A 199 -2.70 -6.56 5.86
N GLY A 200 -3.43 -7.06 4.87
CA GLY A 200 -4.79 -7.58 5.09
C GLY A 200 -4.85 -8.74 6.08
N GLU A 201 -3.86 -9.63 6.05
CA GLU A 201 -3.79 -10.71 7.02
C GLU A 201 -3.38 -10.21 8.41
N ALA A 202 -2.42 -9.28 8.50
CA ALA A 202 -1.99 -8.73 9.78
C ALA A 202 -3.12 -7.99 10.50
N ASP A 203 -3.85 -7.14 9.77
CA ASP A 203 -5.05 -6.46 10.26
C ASP A 203 -6.15 -7.46 10.66
N LEU A 204 -6.40 -8.49 9.84
CA LEU A 204 -7.41 -9.51 10.16
C LEU A 204 -7.03 -10.31 11.41
N VAL A 205 -5.77 -10.71 11.56
CA VAL A 205 -5.28 -11.45 12.74
C VAL A 205 -5.38 -10.58 13.98
N ALA A 206 -4.96 -9.31 13.92
CA ALA A 206 -5.11 -8.35 15.01
C ALA A 206 -6.58 -8.16 15.41
N HIS A 207 -7.47 -7.99 14.43
CA HIS A 207 -8.91 -7.90 14.68
C HIS A 207 -9.46 -9.16 15.35
N LEU A 208 -9.16 -10.36 14.83
CA LEU A 208 -9.62 -11.61 15.41
C LEU A 208 -9.09 -11.78 16.85
N TYR A 209 -7.81 -11.49 17.07
CA TYR A 209 -7.18 -11.54 18.39
C TYR A 209 -7.95 -10.67 19.40
N LEU A 210 -8.14 -9.38 19.10
CA LEU A 210 -8.69 -8.40 20.02
C LEU A 210 -10.21 -8.52 20.21
N SER A 211 -10.94 -8.76 19.12
CA SER A 211 -12.41 -8.73 19.13
C SER A 211 -13.05 -10.08 19.46
N GLU A 212 -12.35 -11.19 19.21
CA GLU A 212 -12.88 -12.53 19.42
C GLU A 212 -12.23 -13.24 20.60
N TRP A 213 -10.90 -13.21 20.70
CA TRP A 213 -10.16 -14.00 21.69
C TRP A 213 -9.90 -13.24 22.99
N CYS A 214 -9.66 -11.93 22.97
CA CYS A 214 -9.55 -11.11 24.19
C CYS A 214 -10.86 -10.93 24.97
N LYS A 215 -11.95 -11.59 24.55
CA LYS A 215 -13.14 -11.80 25.39
C LYS A 215 -12.96 -12.98 26.35
N GLN A 216 -12.10 -13.92 26.00
CA GLN A 216 -11.77 -15.13 26.76
C GLN A 216 -10.41 -15.01 27.45
N TRP A 217 -9.45 -14.41 26.75
CA TRP A 217 -8.14 -14.09 27.29
C TRP A 217 -8.19 -12.76 28.02
N ASP A 218 -7.57 -12.71 29.20
CA ASP A 218 -7.26 -11.47 29.89
C ASP A 218 -6.12 -10.77 29.12
N CYS A 219 -6.49 -10.06 28.07
CA CYS A 219 -5.57 -9.30 27.26
C CYS A 219 -5.25 -7.99 27.94
N LEU A 220 -3.97 -7.62 27.92
CA LEU A 220 -3.52 -6.31 28.34
C LEU A 220 -4.19 -5.30 27.40
N ARG A 221 -5.11 -4.52 27.95
CA ARG A 221 -5.69 -3.35 27.30
C ARG A 221 -5.20 -2.17 28.12
N PRO A 222 -4.46 -1.20 27.54
CA PRO A 222 -4.31 0.08 28.20
C PRO A 222 -5.71 0.61 28.55
N GLU A 223 -5.98 0.99 29.79
CA GLU A 223 -7.30 1.49 30.21
C GLU A 223 -7.73 2.74 29.39
N GLU A 224 -6.77 3.46 28.80
CA GLU A 224 -7.03 4.58 27.89
C GLU A 224 -7.63 4.16 26.54
N ALA A 225 -7.44 2.90 26.10
CA ALA A 225 -8.08 2.37 24.88
C ALA A 225 -9.58 2.06 25.06
N ALA A 226 -10.10 2.08 26.30
CA ALA A 226 -11.54 1.93 26.58
C ALA A 226 -12.33 3.24 26.43
N GLY A 227 -11.68 4.33 26.03
CA GLY A 227 -12.30 5.65 25.83
C GLY A 227 -11.62 6.55 24.80
N ALA A 228 -10.48 6.14 24.22
CA ALA A 228 -9.93 6.78 23.03
C ALA A 228 -10.92 6.55 21.88
N GLU A 229 -11.58 7.62 21.44
CA GLU A 229 -12.02 7.72 20.05
C GLU A 229 -10.82 7.31 19.19
N ALA A 230 -11.04 6.49 18.15
CA ALA A 230 -9.97 6.19 17.20
C ALA A 230 -9.28 7.52 16.89
N GLU A 231 -7.97 7.63 17.19
CA GLU A 231 -7.23 8.84 16.86
C GLU A 231 -7.62 9.21 15.44
N ASP A 232 -8.01 10.48 15.23
CA ASP A 232 -8.35 10.96 13.90
C ASP A 232 -7.26 10.42 12.97
N PRO A 233 -7.64 9.70 11.89
CA PRO A 233 -6.66 9.17 10.98
C PRO A 233 -5.72 10.32 10.65
N PRO A 234 -4.39 10.08 10.65
CA PRO A 234 -3.41 11.12 10.43
C PRO A 234 -3.87 11.99 9.26
N ASP A 235 -3.72 13.31 9.37
CA ASP A 235 -4.05 14.30 8.33
C ASP A 235 -3.14 14.05 7.11
N LEU A 236 -3.36 12.92 6.46
CA LEU A 236 -2.78 12.53 5.22
C LEU A 236 -3.45 13.41 4.16
N PRO A 237 -2.68 13.99 3.23
CA PRO A 237 -3.27 14.57 2.04
C PRO A 237 -4.24 13.54 1.43
N GLU A 238 -5.51 13.92 1.32
CA GLU A 238 -6.61 13.02 0.93
C GLU A 238 -6.28 12.28 -0.39
N GLU A 239 -5.53 12.96 -1.25
CA GLU A 239 -5.07 12.49 -2.56
C GLU A 239 -4.06 11.34 -2.45
N ILE A 240 -3.17 11.37 -1.47
CA ILE A 240 -2.14 10.32 -1.25
C ILE A 240 -2.71 9.17 -0.42
N ALA A 241 -3.62 9.48 0.50
CA ALA A 241 -4.24 8.51 1.39
C ALA A 241 -4.90 7.35 0.64
N LEU A 242 -5.56 7.63 -0.50
CA LEU A 242 -6.23 6.58 -1.28
C LEU A 242 -5.28 5.56 -1.90
N VAL A 243 -4.05 5.95 -2.25
CA VAL A 243 -3.05 5.02 -2.78
C VAL A 243 -2.35 4.28 -1.65
N VAL A 244 -1.94 5.01 -0.61
CA VAL A 244 -1.14 4.47 0.49
C VAL A 244 -1.98 3.56 1.41
N ALA A 245 -3.23 3.93 1.69
CA ALA A 245 -4.11 3.15 2.56
C ALA A 245 -4.80 1.97 1.85
N GLN A 246 -4.61 1.79 0.54
CA GLN A 246 -5.31 0.75 -0.23
C GLN A 246 -5.11 -0.66 0.35
N PRO A 247 -3.89 -1.11 0.69
CA PRO A 247 -3.68 -2.44 1.26
C PRO A 247 -4.47 -2.69 2.54
N TYR A 248 -4.58 -1.68 3.41
CA TYR A 248 -5.29 -1.77 4.71
C TYR A 248 -6.82 -1.68 4.54
N ARG A 249 -7.29 -0.97 3.51
CA ARG A 249 -8.73 -0.84 3.22
C ARG A 249 -9.30 -2.09 2.55
N GLN A 250 -8.59 -2.66 1.59
CA GLN A 250 -9.03 -3.85 0.83
C GLN A 250 -8.62 -5.16 1.50
N GLY A 251 -7.42 -5.19 2.08
CA GLY A 251 -6.75 -6.41 2.53
C GLY A 251 -7.57 -7.26 3.51
N PRO A 252 -8.12 -6.69 4.59
CA PRO A 252 -8.84 -7.47 5.59
C PRO A 252 -10.02 -8.24 5.01
N SER A 253 -10.82 -7.59 4.14
CA SER A 253 -11.94 -8.22 3.45
C SER A 253 -11.47 -9.33 2.50
N TYR A 254 -10.44 -9.04 1.69
CA TYR A 254 -9.86 -9.99 0.75
C TYR A 254 -9.32 -11.25 1.47
N VAL A 255 -8.56 -11.09 2.55
CA VAL A 255 -8.04 -12.24 3.32
C VAL A 255 -9.17 -12.96 4.06
N GLN A 256 -10.19 -12.24 4.53
CA GLN A 256 -11.35 -12.86 5.15
C GLN A 256 -12.12 -13.74 4.16
N GLU A 257 -12.29 -13.33 2.90
CA GLU A 257 -12.94 -14.12 1.85
C GLU A 257 -12.14 -15.41 1.52
N LEU A 258 -10.81 -15.31 1.43
CA LEU A 258 -9.94 -16.49 1.32
C LEU A 258 -10.13 -17.44 2.50
N LYS A 259 -10.16 -16.90 3.72
CA LYS A 259 -10.38 -17.68 4.94
C LYS A 259 -11.79 -18.30 4.99
N GLN A 260 -12.82 -17.61 4.51
CA GLN A 260 -14.19 -18.14 4.46
C GLN A 260 -14.33 -19.27 3.43
N SER A 261 -13.64 -19.16 2.28
CA SER A 261 -13.71 -20.15 1.20
C SER A 261 -12.91 -21.43 1.48
N GLY A 262 -11.73 -21.33 2.09
CA GLY A 262 -10.85 -22.49 2.30
C GLY A 262 -10.09 -22.52 3.62
N GLY A 263 -10.48 -21.69 4.60
CA GLY A 263 -9.82 -21.62 5.90
C GLY A 263 -8.42 -21.00 5.81
N TRP A 264 -7.66 -21.16 6.89
CA TRP A 264 -6.29 -20.65 6.97
C TRP A 264 -5.33 -21.27 5.94
N GLU A 265 -5.62 -22.47 5.42
CA GLU A 265 -4.79 -23.06 4.37
C GLU A 265 -4.97 -22.35 3.01
N ALA A 266 -6.15 -21.83 2.70
CA ALA A 266 -6.32 -21.00 1.50
C ALA A 266 -5.51 -19.69 1.59
N VAL A 267 -5.39 -19.12 2.79
CA VAL A 267 -4.52 -17.96 3.04
C VAL A 267 -3.05 -18.34 2.91
N ASN A 268 -2.63 -19.48 3.50
CA ASN A 268 -1.26 -20.00 3.35
C ASN A 268 -0.89 -20.21 1.87
N GLU A 269 -1.80 -20.80 1.09
CA GLU A 269 -1.57 -21.03 -0.33
C GLU A 269 -1.48 -19.73 -1.12
N ARG A 270 -2.28 -18.71 -0.75
CA ARG A 270 -2.18 -17.39 -1.36
C ARG A 270 -0.84 -16.71 -1.05
N HIS A 271 -0.22 -16.92 0.10
CA HIS A 271 1.16 -16.45 0.36
C HIS A 271 2.19 -17.12 -0.54
N ARG A 272 2.02 -18.41 -0.84
CA ARG A 272 2.92 -19.14 -1.76
C ARG A 272 2.72 -18.73 -3.22
N ASN A 273 1.56 -18.19 -3.56
CA ASN A 273 1.23 -17.69 -4.89
C ASN A 273 0.48 -16.34 -4.79
N PRO A 274 1.20 -15.25 -4.46
CA PRO A 274 0.59 -13.96 -4.16
C PRO A 274 -0.08 -13.34 -5.39
N PRO A 275 -1.10 -12.47 -5.19
CA PRO A 275 -1.68 -11.70 -6.28
C PRO A 275 -0.63 -10.77 -6.89
N ARG A 276 -0.66 -10.60 -8.22
CA ARG A 276 0.32 -9.78 -8.96
C ARG A 276 -0.23 -8.46 -9.47
N THR A 277 -1.54 -8.26 -9.39
CA THR A 277 -2.20 -7.03 -9.83
C THR A 277 -3.32 -6.67 -8.88
N THR A 278 -3.53 -5.38 -8.65
CA THR A 278 -4.64 -4.89 -7.83
C THR A 278 -5.98 -5.16 -8.49
N ALA A 279 -6.03 -5.26 -9.82
CA ALA A 279 -7.23 -5.62 -10.56
C ALA A 279 -7.76 -7.02 -10.19
N ARG A 280 -6.86 -7.98 -9.87
CA ARG A 280 -7.25 -9.32 -9.38
C ARG A 280 -7.79 -9.33 -7.96
N ILE A 281 -7.53 -8.28 -7.18
CA ILE A 281 -8.09 -8.13 -5.84
C ILE A 281 -9.46 -7.47 -5.92
N ILE A 282 -9.59 -6.44 -6.76
CA ILE A 282 -10.85 -5.72 -6.98
C ILE A 282 -11.90 -6.64 -7.63
N ASP A 283 -11.46 -7.48 -8.57
CA ASP A 283 -12.31 -8.43 -9.28
C ASP A 283 -11.58 -9.78 -9.45
N ASP A 284 -11.85 -10.72 -8.54
CA ASP A 284 -11.21 -12.04 -8.44
C ASP A 284 -11.41 -12.88 -9.73
N ASP A 285 -12.59 -12.76 -10.35
CA ASP A 285 -13.04 -13.60 -11.47
C ASP A 285 -12.94 -12.92 -12.86
N GLY A 286 -12.88 -11.58 -12.92
CA GLY A 286 -13.03 -10.83 -14.17
C GLY A 286 -11.79 -10.68 -15.05
N VAL A 287 -10.58 -10.50 -14.50
CA VAL A 287 -9.44 -10.06 -15.35
C VAL A 287 -8.75 -11.22 -16.06
N SER A 288 -9.00 -11.37 -17.36
CA SER A 288 -8.17 -12.18 -18.26
C SER A 288 -6.73 -11.65 -18.25
N LYS A 289 -5.78 -12.56 -18.00
CA LYS A 289 -4.31 -12.39 -17.85
C LYS A 289 -3.73 -10.99 -18.14
N PRO A 290 -2.86 -10.44 -17.25
CA PRO A 290 -2.19 -9.17 -17.50
C PRO A 290 -1.57 -9.07 -18.90
N THR A 291 -1.86 -7.98 -19.60
CA THR A 291 -1.28 -7.65 -20.89
C THR A 291 0.06 -6.95 -20.67
N GLU A 292 1.13 -7.49 -21.24
CA GLU A 292 2.42 -6.79 -21.26
C GLU A 292 2.34 -5.58 -22.19
N ILE A 293 2.63 -4.39 -21.67
CA ILE A 293 2.57 -3.13 -22.40
C ILE A 293 3.97 -2.55 -22.58
N THR A 294 4.27 -2.16 -23.81
CA THR A 294 5.51 -1.46 -24.15
C THR A 294 5.18 -0.06 -24.66
N VAL A 295 6.01 0.91 -24.26
CA VAL A 295 5.96 2.27 -24.79
C VAL A 295 7.11 2.42 -25.79
N PRO A 296 6.84 2.49 -27.10
CA PRO A 296 7.89 2.76 -28.09
C PRO A 296 8.42 4.18 -27.91
N ASP A 297 9.73 4.35 -28.03
CA ASP A 297 10.30 5.69 -27.95
C ASP A 297 10.10 6.43 -29.28
N ARG A 298 9.27 7.48 -29.24
CA ARG A 298 8.95 8.35 -30.38
C ARG A 298 9.33 9.81 -30.09
N SER A 299 10.19 10.03 -29.10
CA SER A 299 10.63 11.37 -28.75
C SER A 299 11.62 11.93 -29.78
N THR A 300 11.68 13.26 -29.83
CA THR A 300 12.71 14.00 -30.58
C THR A 300 14.03 13.99 -29.82
N ALA A 301 15.12 14.44 -30.46
CA ALA A 301 16.46 14.45 -29.86
C ALA A 301 16.59 15.30 -28.58
N GLU A 302 15.68 16.25 -28.36
CA GLU A 302 15.68 17.12 -27.18
C GLU A 302 15.09 16.41 -25.95
N TRP A 303 14.19 15.45 -26.16
CA TRP A 303 13.50 14.72 -25.10
C TRP A 303 14.08 13.32 -24.91
N ASN A 304 14.43 13.00 -23.67
CA ASN A 304 15.05 11.73 -23.32
C ASN A 304 14.29 11.07 -22.17
N ARG A 305 14.26 9.74 -22.15
CA ARG A 305 13.87 9.00 -20.94
C ARG A 305 14.86 9.27 -19.81
N PHE A 306 14.42 9.08 -18.58
CA PHE A 306 15.33 9.13 -17.44
C PHE A 306 16.33 7.97 -17.48
N ASP A 307 17.55 8.23 -17.01
CA ASP A 307 18.61 7.21 -16.86
C ASP A 307 18.36 6.40 -15.58
N GLN A 308 17.37 5.50 -15.64
CA GLN A 308 16.93 4.66 -14.54
C GLN A 308 16.38 3.33 -15.05
N GLU A 309 16.61 2.27 -14.27
CA GLU A 309 15.94 0.98 -14.44
C GLU A 309 15.05 0.68 -13.23
N PRO A 310 13.78 0.26 -13.44
CA PRO A 310 13.12 0.17 -14.74
C PRO A 310 12.85 1.54 -15.37
N THR A 311 12.84 1.61 -16.70
CA THR A 311 12.58 2.86 -17.48
C THR A 311 11.20 3.50 -17.24
N GLY A 312 10.28 2.76 -16.62
CA GLY A 312 8.89 3.12 -16.41
C GLY A 312 8.25 2.21 -15.37
N ASP A 313 6.95 2.34 -15.18
CA ASP A 313 6.21 1.61 -14.14
C ASP A 313 4.82 1.15 -14.61
N THR A 314 4.20 0.26 -13.85
CA THR A 314 2.80 -0.18 -13.97
C THR A 314 2.08 0.25 -12.70
N LEU A 315 1.04 1.07 -12.85
CA LEU A 315 0.37 1.73 -11.73
C LEU A 315 -0.81 0.93 -11.20
N GLY A 316 -1.50 0.18 -12.08
CA GLY A 316 -2.56 -0.73 -11.67
C GLY A 316 -3.94 -0.10 -11.46
N ALA A 317 -4.95 -0.96 -11.42
CA ALA A 317 -6.35 -0.57 -11.29
C ALA A 317 -6.65 0.21 -9.99
N ALA A 318 -6.02 -0.14 -8.87
CA ALA A 318 -6.20 0.60 -7.61
C ALA A 318 -5.71 2.05 -7.72
N SER A 319 -4.57 2.30 -8.36
CA SER A 319 -4.06 3.66 -8.58
C SER A 319 -4.97 4.46 -9.51
N LEU A 320 -5.53 3.80 -10.54
CA LEU A 320 -6.53 4.43 -11.41
C LEU A 320 -7.77 4.82 -10.62
N TYR A 321 -8.29 3.93 -9.76
CA TYR A 321 -9.43 4.25 -8.89
C TYR A 321 -9.10 5.43 -7.98
N ALA A 322 -7.94 5.42 -7.32
CA ALA A 322 -7.50 6.51 -6.45
C ALA A 322 -7.43 7.85 -7.19
N MET A 323 -6.91 7.89 -8.43
CA MET A 323 -6.95 9.07 -9.30
C MET A 323 -8.39 9.55 -9.51
N LEU A 324 -9.31 8.66 -9.87
CA LEU A 324 -10.70 9.04 -10.13
C LEU A 324 -11.38 9.55 -8.86
N ALA A 325 -11.19 8.87 -7.72
CA ALA A 325 -11.80 9.22 -6.45
C ALA A 325 -11.24 10.54 -5.86
N ALA A 326 -9.92 10.76 -5.89
CA ALA A 326 -9.31 12.01 -5.45
C ALA A 326 -9.77 13.23 -6.27
N ASN A 327 -10.11 12.99 -7.54
CA ASN A 327 -10.68 14.02 -8.41
C ASN A 327 -12.22 14.05 -8.36
N GLY A 328 -12.84 13.27 -7.47
CA GLY A 328 -14.30 13.13 -7.27
C GLY A 328 -15.07 12.65 -8.51
N VAL A 329 -14.39 11.97 -9.43
CA VAL A 329 -14.97 11.31 -10.61
C VAL A 329 -15.56 9.95 -10.27
N ALA A 330 -14.99 9.25 -9.28
CA ALA A 330 -15.54 8.04 -8.70
C ALA A 330 -16.15 8.36 -7.33
N ASP A 331 -17.32 7.78 -7.06
CA ASP A 331 -17.97 7.87 -5.74
C ASP A 331 -17.23 6.98 -4.74
N ASN A 332 -17.00 7.51 -3.54
CA ASN A 332 -16.29 6.82 -2.47
C ASN A 332 -17.26 6.16 -1.48
N GLU A 333 -18.41 5.68 -1.95
CA GLU A 333 -19.46 5.12 -1.07
C GLU A 333 -18.99 3.85 -0.35
N ASP A 334 -18.18 3.01 -1.02
CA ASP A 334 -17.42 1.94 -0.38
C ASP A 334 -15.92 2.06 -0.69
N PRO A 335 -15.17 2.84 0.12
CA PRO A 335 -13.73 3.05 -0.06
C PRO A 335 -12.90 1.78 0.04
N ARG A 336 -13.49 0.65 0.43
CA ARG A 336 -12.81 -0.64 0.58
C ARG A 336 -12.89 -1.49 -0.68
N SER A 337 -13.78 -1.19 -1.62
CA SER A 337 -13.90 -1.99 -2.85
C SER A 337 -12.91 -1.56 -3.93
N TYR A 338 -12.65 -0.25 -4.04
CA TYR A 338 -11.97 0.37 -5.19
C TYR A 338 -12.57 -0.07 -6.55
N ALA A 339 -13.81 -0.54 -6.55
CA ALA A 339 -14.53 -0.95 -7.73
C ALA A 339 -15.15 0.29 -8.37
N HIS A 340 -14.99 0.45 -9.68
CA HIS A 340 -15.63 1.49 -10.45
C HIS A 340 -15.66 1.08 -11.93
N PRO A 341 -16.74 1.33 -12.69
CA PRO A 341 -16.83 0.90 -14.10
C PRO A 341 -15.63 1.35 -14.95
N ALA A 342 -15.16 2.58 -14.74
CA ALA A 342 -14.01 3.12 -15.48
C ALA A 342 -12.64 2.44 -15.18
N VAL A 343 -12.55 1.55 -14.19
CA VAL A 343 -11.35 0.75 -13.92
C VAL A 343 -11.60 -0.76 -14.08
N GLU A 344 -12.84 -1.15 -14.34
CA GLU A 344 -13.23 -2.52 -14.65
C GLU A 344 -12.63 -2.95 -16.00
N GLY A 345 -12.30 -4.24 -16.11
CA GLY A 345 -11.66 -4.77 -17.32
C GLY A 345 -10.25 -4.24 -17.59
N TRP A 346 -9.60 -3.56 -16.63
CA TRP A 346 -8.19 -3.18 -16.79
C TRP A 346 -7.32 -4.43 -16.93
N THR A 347 -6.44 -4.45 -17.95
CA THR A 347 -5.54 -5.59 -18.21
C THR A 347 -4.06 -5.25 -18.09
N GLY A 348 -3.69 -3.97 -18.05
CA GLY A 348 -2.29 -3.57 -17.94
C GLY A 348 -2.09 -2.08 -18.21
N ASP A 349 -1.01 -1.54 -17.70
CA ASP A 349 -0.54 -0.20 -18.01
C ASP A 349 1.00 -0.10 -17.99
N ARG A 350 1.54 0.89 -18.70
CA ARG A 350 2.95 1.25 -18.65
C ARG A 350 3.12 2.76 -18.80
N ILE A 351 3.62 3.41 -17.75
CA ILE A 351 4.01 4.82 -17.78
C ILE A 351 5.53 4.97 -17.92
N VAL A 352 5.97 5.82 -18.82
CA VAL A 352 7.39 6.15 -19.05
C VAL A 352 7.57 7.66 -18.97
N PRO A 353 8.22 8.17 -17.90
CA PRO A 353 8.61 9.57 -17.79
C PRO A 353 9.74 9.98 -18.76
N TYR A 354 9.67 11.22 -19.20
CA TYR A 354 10.58 11.90 -20.13
C TYR A 354 11.06 13.23 -19.53
N ARG A 355 12.23 13.69 -19.97
CA ARG A 355 12.83 14.96 -19.57
C ARG A 355 13.50 15.68 -20.74
N ASN A 356 13.52 17.01 -20.66
CA ASN A 356 14.31 17.91 -21.49
C ASN A 356 14.83 19.06 -20.63
N GLY A 357 16.10 18.99 -20.21
CA GLY A 357 16.63 19.97 -19.25
C GLY A 357 15.84 19.96 -17.93
N GLY A 358 15.18 21.08 -17.62
CA GLY A 358 14.30 21.23 -16.44
C GLY A 358 12.82 20.97 -16.73
N GLU A 359 12.46 20.60 -17.96
CA GLU A 359 11.10 20.25 -18.35
C GLU A 359 10.88 18.75 -18.28
N TYR A 360 9.65 18.36 -17.96
CA TYR A 360 9.28 16.96 -17.74
C TYR A 360 7.96 16.63 -18.42
N GLY A 361 7.79 15.35 -18.74
CA GLY A 361 6.56 14.82 -19.30
C GLY A 361 6.54 13.30 -19.19
N TYR A 362 5.53 12.67 -19.79
CA TYR A 362 5.39 11.22 -19.77
C TYR A 362 4.56 10.71 -20.95
N VAL A 363 4.72 9.42 -21.24
CA VAL A 363 3.80 8.64 -22.07
C VAL A 363 3.25 7.51 -21.23
N TRP A 364 1.94 7.37 -21.19
CA TRP A 364 1.24 6.34 -20.45
C TRP A 364 0.33 5.55 -21.39
N GLU A 365 0.63 4.27 -21.54
CA GLU A 365 -0.15 3.32 -22.33
C GLU A 365 -0.97 2.44 -21.39
N LEU A 366 -2.25 2.27 -21.68
CA LEU A 366 -3.18 1.48 -20.88
C LEU A 366 -3.97 0.53 -21.79
N ALA A 367 -4.37 -0.62 -21.26
CA ALA A 367 -5.15 -1.62 -22.00
C ALA A 367 -6.32 -2.18 -21.18
N TRP A 368 -7.41 -2.47 -21.88
CA TRP A 368 -8.65 -3.04 -21.34
C TRP A 368 -9.02 -4.35 -22.05
N GLU A 369 -9.94 -5.10 -21.46
CA GLU A 369 -10.50 -6.31 -22.08
C GLU A 369 -11.29 -5.99 -23.34
N SER A 370 -11.98 -4.85 -23.38
CA SER A 370 -12.82 -4.43 -24.49
C SER A 370 -12.62 -2.96 -24.88
N PRO A 371 -12.99 -2.60 -26.13
CA PRO A 371 -13.06 -1.20 -26.55
C PRO A 371 -14.06 -0.35 -25.76
N ALA A 372 -15.09 -0.96 -25.18
CA ALA A 372 -16.10 -0.22 -24.40
C ALA A 372 -15.51 0.26 -23.08
N GLU A 373 -14.84 -0.61 -22.33
CA GLU A 373 -14.18 -0.26 -21.06
C GLU A 373 -13.05 0.77 -21.26
N ALA A 374 -12.32 0.66 -22.39
CA ALA A 374 -11.33 1.67 -22.76
C ALA A 374 -11.94 3.07 -22.96
N GLU A 375 -13.12 3.15 -23.57
CA GLU A 375 -13.83 4.43 -23.72
C GLU A 375 -14.43 4.90 -22.38
N GLU A 376 -14.92 3.99 -21.54
CA GLU A 376 -15.40 4.33 -20.19
C GLU A 376 -14.29 4.97 -19.33
N PHE A 377 -13.08 4.44 -19.37
CA PHE A 377 -11.92 5.08 -18.75
C PHE A 377 -11.58 6.41 -19.41
N ALA A 378 -11.56 6.48 -20.74
CA ALA A 378 -11.26 7.73 -21.45
C ALA A 378 -12.23 8.85 -21.07
N ASP A 379 -13.52 8.54 -20.94
CA ASP A 379 -14.54 9.48 -20.46
C ASP A 379 -14.32 9.89 -19.01
N ALA A 380 -13.92 8.96 -18.13
CA ALA A 380 -13.57 9.29 -16.76
C ALA A 380 -12.33 10.19 -16.68
N PHE A 381 -11.29 9.92 -17.46
CA PHE A 381 -10.09 10.75 -17.51
C PHE A 381 -10.37 12.14 -18.10
N ARG A 382 -11.27 12.27 -19.09
CA ARG A 382 -11.75 13.58 -19.56
C ARG A 382 -12.42 14.39 -18.44
N ARG A 383 -13.16 13.73 -17.53
CA ARG A 383 -13.74 14.39 -16.35
C ARG A 383 -12.68 14.80 -15.33
N VAL A 384 -11.62 14.01 -15.14
CA VAL A 384 -10.46 14.42 -14.33
C VAL A 384 -9.82 15.69 -14.90
N LEU A 385 -9.60 15.74 -16.22
CA LEU A 385 -9.09 16.94 -16.88
C LEU A 385 -10.02 18.14 -16.69
N ASP A 386 -11.32 17.98 -16.93
CA ASP A 386 -12.32 19.06 -16.79
C ASP A 386 -12.35 19.63 -15.36
N ARG A 387 -12.34 18.77 -14.33
CA ARG A 387 -12.31 19.19 -12.92
C ARG A 387 -11.05 19.94 -12.53
N ASN A 388 -9.95 19.71 -13.23
CA ASN A 388 -8.69 20.44 -13.06
C ASN A 388 -8.55 21.63 -14.03
N GLY A 389 -9.64 22.08 -14.66
CA GLY A 389 -9.64 23.25 -15.55
C GLY A 389 -9.11 22.97 -16.96
N GLY A 390 -9.11 21.71 -17.38
CA GLY A 390 -8.65 21.27 -18.69
C GLY A 390 -9.53 21.76 -19.83
N LEU A 391 -8.98 22.62 -20.69
CA LEU A 391 -9.67 23.14 -21.86
C LEU A 391 -9.30 22.35 -23.10
N ALA A 392 -10.30 21.82 -23.82
CA ALA A 392 -10.07 21.15 -25.09
C ALA A 392 -9.43 22.11 -26.13
N ARG A 393 -8.44 21.60 -26.87
CA ARG A 393 -7.68 22.29 -27.93
C ARG A 393 -7.59 21.41 -29.18
N GLY A 394 -8.74 20.94 -29.65
CA GLY A 394 -8.88 20.00 -30.75
C GLY A 394 -9.67 18.77 -30.29
N THR A 395 -9.49 17.65 -30.98
CA THR A 395 -10.21 16.39 -30.64
C THR A 395 -9.61 15.69 -29.42
N ASN A 396 -8.28 15.67 -29.32
CA ASN A 396 -7.57 14.80 -28.37
C ASN A 396 -6.64 15.56 -27.42
N ASP A 397 -6.37 16.85 -27.68
CA ASP A 397 -5.44 17.66 -26.88
C ASP A 397 -6.23 18.55 -25.90
N PHE A 398 -5.74 18.65 -24.67
CA PHE A 398 -6.27 19.44 -23.57
C PHE A 398 -5.15 20.30 -22.96
N VAL A 399 -5.49 21.49 -22.47
CA VAL A 399 -4.56 22.39 -21.79
C VAL A 399 -5.16 22.85 -20.47
N ILE A 400 -4.41 22.69 -19.39
CA ILE A 400 -4.68 23.28 -18.08
C ILE A 400 -3.79 24.52 -17.97
N GLU A 401 -4.39 25.71 -17.86
CA GLU A 401 -3.68 26.99 -17.97
C GLU A 401 -3.03 27.47 -16.66
N ALA A 402 -3.45 26.92 -15.51
CA ALA A 402 -2.90 27.25 -14.20
C ALA A 402 -3.23 26.17 -13.16
N GLY A 403 -2.49 26.16 -12.06
CA GLY A 403 -2.70 25.26 -10.92
C GLY A 403 -1.67 24.13 -10.86
N ALA A 404 -1.85 23.22 -9.89
CA ALA A 404 -0.93 22.12 -9.61
C ALA A 404 -0.65 21.24 -10.85
N PHE A 405 -1.65 21.08 -11.72
CA PHE A 405 -1.56 20.26 -12.93
C PHE A 405 -1.47 21.10 -14.23
N GLU A 406 -0.97 22.34 -14.15
CA GLU A 406 -0.70 23.15 -15.35
C GLU A 406 0.14 22.38 -16.37
N GLY A 407 -0.29 22.37 -17.64
CA GLY A 407 0.39 21.70 -18.74
C GLY A 407 -0.54 21.33 -19.89
N ALA A 408 -0.04 20.50 -20.80
CA ALA A 408 -0.81 19.96 -21.90
C ALA A 408 -0.89 18.43 -21.82
N TYR A 409 -2.02 17.91 -22.30
CA TYR A 409 -2.36 16.49 -22.22
C TYR A 409 -2.96 16.04 -23.55
N ARG A 410 -2.55 14.87 -24.05
CA ARG A 410 -3.17 14.22 -25.21
C ARG A 410 -3.75 12.89 -24.79
N LEU A 411 -5.04 12.70 -25.03
CA LEU A 411 -5.76 11.45 -24.79
C LEU A 411 -6.19 10.85 -26.12
N THR A 412 -5.75 9.64 -26.43
CA THR A 412 -6.17 8.90 -27.63
C THR A 412 -6.66 7.51 -27.28
N VAL A 413 -7.79 7.11 -27.85
CA VAL A 413 -8.34 5.75 -27.75
C VAL A 413 -8.17 5.04 -29.10
N ASP A 414 -7.63 3.82 -29.09
CA ASP A 414 -7.48 2.95 -30.26
C ASP A 414 -7.87 1.51 -29.90
N GLY A 415 -9.06 1.10 -30.31
CA GLY A 415 -9.63 -0.19 -29.91
C GLY A 415 -9.76 -0.29 -28.39
N ASN A 416 -9.11 -1.27 -27.79
CA ASN A 416 -9.07 -1.49 -26.33
C ASN A 416 -7.84 -0.86 -25.66
N ARG A 417 -7.21 0.15 -26.27
CA ARG A 417 -6.06 0.85 -25.72
C ARG A 417 -6.33 2.35 -25.60
N VAL A 418 -5.73 2.94 -24.58
CA VAL A 418 -5.72 4.37 -24.33
C VAL A 418 -4.29 4.78 -24.13
N ARG A 419 -3.91 5.89 -24.76
CA ARG A 419 -2.62 6.53 -24.58
C ARG A 419 -2.86 7.93 -24.04
N ILE A 420 -2.13 8.27 -22.98
CA ILE A 420 -2.04 9.60 -22.42
C ILE A 420 -0.60 10.09 -22.60
N VAL A 421 -0.43 11.26 -23.22
CA VAL A 421 0.85 11.97 -23.28
C VAL A 421 0.71 13.26 -22.48
N GLY A 422 1.58 13.48 -21.50
CA GLY A 422 1.62 14.70 -20.70
C GLY A 422 2.93 15.46 -20.92
N GLY A 423 2.85 16.79 -20.97
CA GLY A 423 4.02 17.66 -21.10
C GLY A 423 3.75 19.10 -20.66
N PRO A 424 4.76 19.97 -20.66
CA PRO A 424 4.62 21.37 -20.23
C PRO A 424 3.69 22.17 -21.17
N ASP A 425 3.71 21.88 -22.46
CA ASP A 425 2.87 22.54 -23.45
C ASP A 425 2.50 21.62 -24.62
N ARG A 426 1.70 22.14 -25.55
CA ARG A 426 1.23 21.38 -26.71
C ARG A 426 2.34 20.99 -27.69
N ALA A 427 3.41 21.77 -27.79
CA ALA A 427 4.53 21.43 -28.66
C ALA A 427 5.30 20.24 -28.08
N ALA A 428 5.48 20.20 -26.76
CA ALA A 428 6.09 19.10 -26.05
C ALA A 428 5.35 17.77 -26.27
N LEU A 429 4.02 17.78 -26.41
CA LEU A 429 3.26 16.54 -26.70
C LEU A 429 3.75 15.83 -27.96
N ASP A 430 3.99 16.57 -29.05
CA ASP A 430 4.50 16.01 -30.30
C ASP A 430 5.99 15.68 -30.24
N GLN A 431 6.75 16.40 -29.40
CA GLN A 431 8.17 16.15 -29.19
C GLN A 431 8.47 14.95 -28.28
N ILE A 432 7.59 14.64 -27.32
CA ILE A 432 7.67 13.48 -26.43
C ILE A 432 7.18 12.23 -27.17
N HIS A 433 6.06 12.35 -27.88
CA HIS A 433 5.48 11.24 -28.62
C HIS A 433 4.78 11.72 -29.89
N ALA A 434 5.51 11.63 -31.01
CA ALA A 434 4.97 11.97 -32.33
C ALA A 434 3.70 11.17 -32.64
N ARG A 435 2.75 11.77 -33.37
CA ARG A 435 1.48 11.14 -33.76
C ARG A 435 1.68 9.94 -34.67
#